data_AF-A0A2M8C422-F1
#
_entry.id   AF-A0A2M8C422-F1
#
_cell.length_a   1.000
_cell.length_b   1.000
_cell.length_c   1.000
_cell.angle_alpha   90.00
_cell.angle_beta   90.00
_cell.angle_gamma   90.00
#
_symmetry.space_group_name_H-M   'P 1'
#
loop_
_entity.id
_entity.type
_entity.pdbx_description
1 polymer ?
#
loop_
_entity_poly.entity_id
_entity_poly.type
_entity_poly.pdbx_seq_one_letter_code
_entity_poly.pdbx_strand_id
1 'polypeptide(L)'
;MKIVTRTTAINNLKKYIGQDLRALALKHGITTYETGKQNKGWKGLVLERLAGLQTNVSKAPNGLSYELKSVAFHYVKNDLVPKETMAITMINTAELKAHSFFDSHCWNKLKAIIFCAVKWNGKNSNDGQLTKVASLDFSEDDGLIKEVKADYDFIRAKLIKKGFSTLTGKDGKWIQARTKGTGGINPRTGERRPITRAFYARKEFVKKIFELAK
;
A
#
# COMPACT_ATOMS: atom_id res chain seq x y z
N MET A 1 -20.00 5.05 11.38
CA MET A 1 -18.85 5.17 10.46
C MET A 1 -19.35 5.85 9.20
N LYS A 2 -18.78 6.98 8.78
CA LYS A 2 -19.22 7.65 7.55
C LYS A 2 -18.87 6.76 6.36
N ILE A 3 -19.88 6.21 5.68
CA ILE A 3 -19.67 5.40 4.48
C ILE A 3 -19.31 6.37 3.36
N VAL A 4 -18.09 6.26 2.86
CA VAL A 4 -17.62 7.03 1.70
C VAL A 4 -17.67 6.10 0.49
N THR A 5 -18.44 6.48 -0.53
CA THR A 5 -18.48 5.75 -1.80
C THR A 5 -17.21 6.04 -2.59
N ARG A 6 -16.86 5.12 -3.50
CA ARG A 6 -15.68 5.29 -4.36
C ARG A 6 -15.71 6.60 -5.15
N THR A 7 -16.85 6.91 -5.77
CA THR A 7 -17.04 8.15 -6.55
C THR A 7 -16.83 9.38 -5.69
N THR A 8 -17.38 9.41 -4.47
CA THR A 8 -17.18 10.52 -3.53
C THR A 8 -15.71 10.67 -3.14
N ALA A 9 -15.02 9.56 -2.83
CA ALA A 9 -13.60 9.58 -2.50
C ALA A 9 -12.75 10.14 -3.65
N ILE A 10 -12.97 9.67 -4.88
CA ILE A 10 -12.27 10.16 -6.08
C ILE A 10 -12.53 11.65 -6.28
N ASN A 11 -13.79 12.08 -6.23
CA ASN A 11 -14.18 13.48 -6.43
C ASN A 11 -13.58 14.40 -5.36
N ASN A 12 -13.48 13.94 -4.12
CA ASN A 12 -12.81 14.70 -3.07
C ASN A 12 -11.31 14.80 -3.31
N LEU A 13 -10.65 13.66 -3.58
CA LEU A 13 -9.20 13.61 -3.80
C LEU A 13 -8.75 14.43 -5.01
N LYS A 14 -9.52 14.43 -6.11
CA LYS A 14 -9.19 15.19 -7.34
C LYS A 14 -9.08 16.70 -7.10
N LYS A 15 -9.79 17.27 -6.10
CA LYS A 15 -9.69 18.69 -5.72
C LYS A 15 -8.31 19.09 -5.22
N TYR A 16 -7.51 18.12 -4.77
CA TYR A 16 -6.19 18.33 -4.16
C TYR A 16 -5.03 17.98 -5.10
N ILE A 17 -5.30 17.61 -6.37
CA ILE A 17 -4.24 17.41 -7.36
C ILE A 17 -3.48 18.73 -7.53
N GLY A 18 -2.14 18.65 -7.57
CA GLY A 18 -1.24 19.79 -7.64
C GLY A 18 -0.95 20.45 -6.30
N GLN A 19 -1.65 20.10 -5.22
CA GLN A 19 -1.43 20.70 -3.90
C GLN A 19 -0.39 19.95 -3.08
N ASP A 20 0.24 20.67 -2.14
CA ASP A 20 1.17 20.07 -1.17
C ASP A 20 0.43 19.33 -0.05
N LEU A 21 0.57 17.99 -0.05
CA LEU A 21 -0.02 17.14 0.98
C LEU A 21 0.57 17.40 2.36
N ARG A 22 1.81 17.93 2.50
CA ARG A 22 2.38 18.19 3.82
C ARG A 22 1.68 19.36 4.50
N ALA A 23 1.46 20.46 3.79
CA ALA A 23 0.65 21.57 4.28
C ALA A 23 -0.76 21.10 4.73
N LEU A 24 -1.40 20.25 3.91
CA LEU A 24 -2.70 19.66 4.25
C LEU A 24 -2.63 18.73 5.47
N ALA A 25 -1.57 17.93 5.60
CA ALA A 25 -1.37 17.04 6.75
C ALA A 25 -1.25 17.85 8.05
N LEU A 26 -0.48 18.93 8.06
CA LEU A 26 -0.33 19.83 9.21
C LEU A 26 -1.67 20.48 9.58
N LYS A 27 -2.45 20.95 8.59
CA LYS A 27 -3.80 21.49 8.81
C LYS A 27 -4.76 20.48 9.45
N HIS A 28 -4.56 19.19 9.19
CA HIS A 28 -5.33 18.10 9.79
C HIS A 28 -4.70 17.50 11.05
N GLY A 29 -3.66 18.11 11.61
CA GLY A 29 -2.98 17.62 12.82
C GLY A 29 -2.25 16.29 12.64
N ILE A 30 -1.89 15.93 11.41
CA ILE A 30 -1.18 14.68 11.10
C ILE A 30 0.33 14.91 11.21
N THR A 31 0.97 14.19 12.14
CA THR A 31 2.42 14.20 12.31
C THR A 31 3.14 13.67 11.07
N THR A 32 3.90 14.54 10.40
CA THR A 32 4.72 14.18 9.23
C THR A 32 6.17 13.84 9.60
N TYR A 33 6.65 14.38 10.72
CA TYR A 33 8.01 14.21 11.22
C TYR A 33 8.00 14.34 12.74
N GLU A 34 8.69 13.43 13.44
CA GLU A 34 8.79 13.43 14.90
C GLU A 34 10.12 12.79 15.32
N THR A 35 10.78 13.34 16.34
CA THR A 35 12.02 12.79 16.93
C THR A 35 13.12 12.44 15.91
N GLY A 36 13.32 13.29 14.91
CA GLY A 36 14.36 13.06 13.89
C GLY A 36 14.01 12.01 12.83
N LYS A 37 12.77 11.50 12.83
CA LYS A 37 12.29 10.46 11.89
C LYS A 37 11.02 10.91 11.19
N GLN A 38 11.01 10.75 9.88
CA GLN A 38 9.80 10.97 9.08
C GLN A 38 8.77 9.87 9.36
N ASN A 39 7.52 10.25 9.59
CA ASN A 39 6.41 9.30 9.70
C ASN A 39 6.13 8.70 8.32
N LYS A 40 6.53 7.46 8.07
CA LYS A 40 6.37 6.83 6.74
C LYS A 40 4.91 6.73 6.27
N GLY A 41 3.93 6.78 7.18
CA GLY A 41 2.51 6.65 6.88
C GLY A 41 1.76 7.96 6.63
N TRP A 42 2.38 9.13 6.85
CA TRP A 42 1.65 10.40 6.89
C TRP A 42 0.88 10.72 5.59
N LYS A 43 1.43 10.35 4.43
CA LYS A 43 0.80 10.56 3.10
C LYS A 43 -0.51 9.78 2.96
N GLY A 44 -0.54 8.53 3.43
CA GLY A 44 -1.75 7.72 3.43
C GLY A 44 -2.81 8.32 4.35
N LEU A 45 -2.41 8.73 5.56
CA LEU A 45 -3.32 9.30 6.55
C LEU A 45 -3.97 10.60 6.06
N VAL A 46 -3.21 11.50 5.43
CA VAL A 46 -3.79 12.74 4.89
C VAL A 46 -4.72 12.43 3.72
N LEU A 47 -4.36 11.52 2.82
CA LEU A 47 -5.23 11.14 1.70
C LEU A 47 -6.54 10.47 2.18
N GLU A 48 -6.51 9.68 3.26
CA GLU A 48 -7.73 9.16 3.89
C GLU A 48 -8.64 10.31 4.37
N ARG A 49 -8.08 11.31 5.07
CA ARG A 49 -8.85 12.49 5.48
C ARG A 49 -9.43 13.25 4.30
N LEU A 50 -8.62 13.49 3.26
CA LEU A 50 -9.04 14.20 2.05
C LEU A 50 -10.10 13.44 1.27
N ALA A 51 -10.08 12.10 1.27
CA ALA A 51 -11.13 11.28 0.69
C ALA A 51 -12.46 11.36 1.46
N GLY A 52 -12.44 11.88 2.70
CA GLY A 52 -13.59 11.95 3.60
C GLY A 52 -13.68 10.78 4.58
N LEU A 53 -12.62 9.98 4.68
CA LEU A 53 -12.54 8.81 5.57
C LEU A 53 -12.12 9.22 6.98
N GLN A 54 -12.58 8.43 7.95
CA GLN A 54 -11.98 8.43 9.27
C GLN A 54 -10.81 7.44 9.29
N THR A 55 -9.62 7.91 9.68
CA THR A 55 -8.46 7.06 9.94
C THR A 55 -8.85 5.95 10.90
N ASN A 56 -8.62 4.71 10.51
CA ASN A 56 -8.86 3.54 11.34
C ASN A 56 -7.79 2.48 11.09
N VAL A 57 -7.71 1.49 11.97
CA VAL A 57 -6.74 0.38 11.89
C VAL A 57 -7.36 -0.90 11.32
N SER A 58 -8.50 -0.78 10.62
CA SER A 58 -9.25 -1.95 10.13
C SER A 58 -8.50 -2.70 9.04
N LYS A 59 -8.65 -4.04 9.05
CA LYS A 59 -8.20 -4.90 7.95
C LYS A 59 -9.10 -4.75 6.71
N ALA A 60 -10.34 -4.30 6.88
CA ALA A 60 -11.29 -4.13 5.79
C ALA A 60 -10.79 -3.09 4.76
N PRO A 61 -11.26 -3.13 3.51
CA PRO A 61 -11.03 -2.05 2.55
C PRO A 61 -11.39 -0.67 3.15
N ASN A 62 -10.68 0.36 2.72
CA ASN A 62 -10.85 1.72 3.28
C ASN A 62 -12.29 2.23 3.19
N GLY A 63 -12.99 1.99 2.09
CA GLY A 63 -14.38 2.38 1.89
C GLY A 63 -15.25 1.24 1.39
N LEU A 64 -16.51 1.55 1.06
CA LEU A 64 -17.43 0.58 0.50
C LEU A 64 -16.90 0.17 -0.88
N SER A 65 -16.37 -1.05 -0.98
CA SER A 65 -15.85 -1.68 -2.20
C SER A 65 -14.52 -1.17 -2.78
N TYR A 66 -13.70 -0.42 -2.05
CA TYR A 66 -12.38 0.01 -2.56
C TYR A 66 -11.30 0.12 -1.50
N GLU A 67 -10.05 0.00 -1.96
CA GLU A 67 -8.84 0.28 -1.18
C GLU A 67 -8.16 1.57 -1.67
N LEU A 68 -7.77 2.46 -0.75
CA LEU A 68 -7.01 3.66 -1.07
C LEU A 68 -5.52 3.37 -0.91
N LYS A 69 -4.74 3.51 -1.98
CA LYS A 69 -3.29 3.33 -1.95
C LYS A 69 -2.59 4.57 -2.47
N SER A 70 -1.49 4.93 -1.81
CA SER A 70 -0.59 5.99 -2.27
C SER A 70 0.82 5.45 -2.47
N VAL A 71 1.48 5.88 -3.55
CA VAL A 71 2.90 5.56 -3.79
C VAL A 71 3.64 6.81 -4.23
N ALA A 72 4.87 6.96 -3.76
CA ALA A 72 5.75 8.03 -4.18
C ALA A 72 6.35 7.75 -5.58
N PHE A 73 6.35 8.74 -6.48
CA PHE A 73 6.91 8.66 -7.84
C PHE A 73 7.99 9.73 -8.06
N HIS A 74 8.93 9.44 -8.96
CA HIS A 74 9.99 10.37 -9.37
C HIS A 74 10.33 10.15 -10.83
N TYR A 75 10.96 11.14 -11.46
CA TYR A 75 11.44 11.03 -12.82
C TYR A 75 12.80 10.33 -12.87
N VAL A 76 12.94 9.39 -13.81
CA VAL A 76 14.22 8.79 -14.22
C VAL A 76 14.27 8.86 -15.73
N LYS A 77 15.22 9.62 -16.30
CA LYS A 77 15.33 9.81 -17.76
C LYS A 77 13.98 10.21 -18.41
N ASN A 78 13.25 11.14 -17.80
CA ASN A 78 11.91 11.61 -18.18
C ASN A 78 10.75 10.62 -17.98
N ASP A 79 11.01 9.37 -17.57
CA ASP A 79 9.96 8.44 -17.19
C ASP A 79 9.55 8.63 -15.73
N LEU A 80 8.24 8.76 -15.49
CA LEU A 80 7.70 8.76 -14.14
C LEU A 80 7.66 7.32 -13.59
N VAL A 81 8.49 7.02 -12.60
CA VAL A 81 8.65 5.67 -12.06
C VAL A 81 8.40 5.62 -10.54
N PRO A 82 7.83 4.52 -10.02
CA PRO A 82 7.57 4.38 -8.60
C PRO A 82 8.89 4.31 -7.81
N LYS A 83 9.00 5.15 -6.78
CA LYS A 83 10.18 5.22 -5.91
C LYS A 83 10.27 4.01 -5.00
N GLU A 84 9.12 3.46 -4.61
CA GLU A 84 8.99 2.39 -3.61
C GLU A 84 7.98 1.32 -4.03
N THR A 85 8.07 0.17 -3.38
CA THR A 85 7.07 -0.90 -3.43
C THR A 85 5.83 -0.49 -2.62
N MET A 86 4.65 -0.97 -2.99
CA MET A 86 3.41 -0.64 -2.30
C MET A 86 2.98 -1.77 -1.36
N ALA A 87 2.71 -1.46 -0.08
CA ALA A 87 2.18 -2.47 0.84
C ALA A 87 0.73 -2.81 0.50
N ILE A 88 0.41 -4.10 0.41
CA ILE A 88 -0.95 -4.60 0.12
C ILE A 88 -1.65 -4.92 1.45
N THR A 89 -1.19 -5.96 2.14
CA THR A 89 -1.72 -6.43 3.43
C THR A 89 -0.68 -7.27 4.20
N MET A 90 -0.88 -7.45 5.51
CA MET A 90 -0.05 -8.33 6.34
C MET A 90 -0.20 -9.79 5.93
N ILE A 91 0.88 -10.58 6.06
CA ILE A 91 0.82 -12.04 5.93
C ILE A 91 0.46 -12.63 7.29
N ASN A 92 -0.68 -13.30 7.36
CA ASN A 92 -1.09 -14.12 8.48
C ASN A 92 -0.99 -15.60 8.08
N THR A 93 -0.30 -16.41 8.88
CA THR A 93 -0.05 -17.84 8.59
C THR A 93 -1.34 -18.65 8.47
N ALA A 94 -2.32 -18.41 9.35
CA ALA A 94 -3.59 -19.13 9.33
C ALA A 94 -4.42 -18.74 8.10
N GLU A 95 -4.57 -17.44 7.84
CA GLU A 95 -5.32 -16.93 6.68
C GLU A 95 -4.68 -17.38 5.36
N LEU A 96 -3.34 -17.32 5.23
CA LEU A 96 -2.63 -17.72 4.02
C LEU A 96 -2.75 -19.24 3.77
N LYS A 97 -2.90 -20.06 4.81
CA LYS A 97 -3.17 -21.50 4.66
C LYS A 97 -4.62 -21.77 4.27
N ALA A 98 -5.56 -21.04 4.86
CA ALA A 98 -6.99 -21.30 4.72
C ALA A 98 -7.56 -20.85 3.37
N HIS A 99 -7.10 -19.74 2.81
CA HIS A 99 -7.74 -19.12 1.65
C HIS A 99 -6.95 -19.25 0.35
N SER A 100 -7.69 -19.44 -0.75
CA SER A 100 -7.16 -19.27 -2.11
C SER A 100 -6.85 -17.80 -2.38
N PHE A 101 -6.16 -17.49 -3.48
CA PHE A 101 -5.87 -16.10 -3.83
C PHE A 101 -7.14 -15.25 -3.93
N PHE A 102 -8.16 -15.68 -4.67
CA PHE A 102 -9.40 -14.91 -4.88
C PHE A 102 -10.30 -14.85 -3.65
N ASP A 103 -10.10 -15.72 -2.66
CA ASP A 103 -10.77 -15.62 -1.35
C ASP A 103 -9.96 -14.84 -0.32
N SER A 104 -8.76 -14.39 -0.68
CA SER A 104 -7.82 -13.81 0.28
C SER A 104 -8.04 -12.32 0.55
N HIS A 105 -7.57 -11.86 1.70
CA HIS A 105 -7.43 -10.42 1.97
C HIS A 105 -6.47 -9.72 0.98
N CYS A 106 -5.52 -10.44 0.40
CA CYS A 106 -4.61 -9.88 -0.60
C CYS A 106 -5.40 -9.44 -1.83
N TRP A 107 -6.25 -10.34 -2.37
CA TRP A 107 -7.12 -10.03 -3.49
C TRP A 107 -8.15 -8.95 -3.16
N ASN A 108 -8.79 -9.02 -1.98
CA ASN A 108 -9.75 -8.00 -1.56
C ASN A 108 -9.15 -6.59 -1.50
N LYS A 109 -7.85 -6.46 -1.27
CA LYS A 109 -7.11 -5.18 -1.27
C LYS A 109 -6.62 -4.74 -2.65
N LEU A 110 -6.63 -5.64 -3.64
CA LEU A 110 -6.17 -5.38 -5.01
C LEU A 110 -7.31 -5.21 -6.01
N LYS A 111 -8.44 -5.91 -5.84
CA LYS A 111 -9.50 -6.00 -6.87
C LYS A 111 -10.13 -4.66 -7.27
N ALA A 112 -10.14 -3.69 -6.36
CA ALA A 112 -10.67 -2.35 -6.60
C ALA A 112 -9.86 -1.30 -5.83
N ILE A 113 -9.08 -0.49 -6.55
CA ILE A 113 -8.12 0.46 -5.98
C ILE A 113 -8.51 1.88 -6.39
N ILE A 114 -8.37 2.82 -5.45
CA ILE A 114 -8.13 4.23 -5.73
C ILE A 114 -6.63 4.47 -5.54
N PHE A 115 -5.94 4.87 -6.60
CA PHE A 115 -4.49 5.03 -6.63
C PHE A 115 -4.10 6.49 -6.65
N CYS A 116 -3.31 6.91 -5.68
CA CYS A 116 -2.77 8.26 -5.56
C CYS A 116 -1.26 8.26 -5.81
N ALA A 117 -0.83 8.89 -6.91
CA ALA A 117 0.59 9.13 -7.16
C ALA A 117 1.01 10.42 -6.44
N VAL A 118 2.08 10.35 -5.64
CA VAL A 118 2.62 11.50 -4.92
C VAL A 118 4.03 11.77 -5.40
N LYS A 119 4.36 13.02 -5.72
CA LYS A 119 5.71 13.40 -6.12
C LYS A 119 6.70 13.14 -4.97
N TRP A 120 7.82 12.51 -5.30
CA TRP A 120 8.96 12.35 -4.41
C TRP A 120 9.99 13.44 -4.71
N ASN A 121 10.24 14.30 -3.72
CA ASN A 121 11.15 15.44 -3.84
C ASN A 121 12.38 15.34 -2.93
N GLY A 122 12.71 14.12 -2.49
CA GLY A 122 13.86 13.89 -1.61
C GLY A 122 13.49 13.29 -0.25
N LYS A 123 14.54 12.91 0.49
CA LYS A 123 14.41 12.42 1.88
C LYS A 123 14.08 13.60 2.79
N ASN A 124 13.11 13.40 3.69
CA ASN A 124 12.64 14.45 4.61
C ASN A 124 12.15 15.72 3.89
N SER A 125 11.71 15.59 2.63
CA SER A 125 11.22 16.75 1.90
C SER A 125 10.07 17.41 2.65
N ASN A 126 10.07 18.75 2.65
CA ASN A 126 9.03 19.58 3.23
C ASN A 126 7.83 19.75 2.32
N ASP A 127 7.76 18.98 1.24
CA ASP A 127 6.66 18.95 0.28
C ASP A 127 6.26 17.50 -0.07
N GLY A 128 5.06 17.36 -0.63
CA GLY A 128 4.56 16.10 -1.17
C GLY A 128 3.36 16.36 -2.06
N GLN A 129 3.60 16.68 -3.32
CA GLN A 129 2.52 17.04 -4.24
C GLN A 129 1.71 15.81 -4.67
N LEU A 130 0.38 15.87 -4.58
CA LEU A 130 -0.48 14.86 -5.20
C LEU A 130 -0.52 15.10 -6.71
N THR A 131 -0.05 14.15 -7.51
CA THR A 131 0.10 14.34 -8.97
C THR A 131 -0.98 13.64 -9.78
N LYS A 132 -1.49 12.49 -9.31
CA LYS A 132 -2.55 11.74 -9.98
C LYS A 132 -3.47 11.10 -8.95
N VAL A 133 -4.77 11.13 -9.22
CA VAL A 133 -5.79 10.32 -8.56
C VAL A 133 -6.50 9.54 -9.64
N ALA A 134 -6.41 8.22 -9.57
CA ALA A 134 -6.99 7.33 -10.55
C ALA A 134 -7.65 6.13 -9.87
N SER A 135 -8.46 5.41 -10.64
CA SER A 135 -9.12 4.20 -10.19
C SER A 135 -8.81 3.03 -11.09
N LEU A 136 -8.76 1.83 -10.50
CA LEU A 136 -8.49 0.60 -11.22
C LEU A 136 -9.31 -0.53 -10.59
N ASP A 137 -9.96 -1.31 -11.44
CA ASP A 137 -10.60 -2.56 -11.09
C ASP A 137 -9.93 -3.69 -11.86
N PHE A 138 -9.66 -4.77 -11.15
CA PHE A 138 -9.11 -5.97 -11.72
C PHE A 138 -10.20 -7.05 -11.76
N SER A 139 -10.25 -7.78 -12.87
CA SER A 139 -11.03 -9.01 -12.97
C SER A 139 -10.17 -10.22 -12.62
N GLU A 140 -10.80 -11.33 -12.24
CA GLU A 140 -10.09 -12.59 -11.98
C GLU A 140 -9.47 -13.18 -13.27
N ASP A 141 -10.01 -12.81 -14.42
CA ASP A 141 -9.55 -13.28 -15.73
C ASP A 141 -8.39 -12.48 -16.32
N ASP A 142 -8.04 -11.34 -15.72
CA ASP A 142 -6.93 -10.49 -16.15
C ASP A 142 -5.60 -11.28 -16.13
N GLY A 143 -4.87 -11.24 -17.25
CA GLY A 143 -3.61 -11.96 -17.40
C GLY A 143 -2.54 -11.56 -16.37
N LEU A 144 -2.45 -10.26 -16.05
CA LEU A 144 -1.54 -9.75 -15.01
C LEU A 144 -1.94 -10.29 -13.63
N ILE A 145 -3.24 -10.41 -13.36
CA ILE A 145 -3.75 -10.96 -12.11
C ILE A 145 -3.51 -12.46 -11.99
N LYS A 146 -3.60 -13.21 -13.08
CA LYS A 146 -3.20 -14.63 -13.10
C LYS A 146 -1.71 -14.79 -12.73
N GLU A 147 -0.85 -13.88 -13.16
CA GLU A 147 0.56 -13.88 -12.72
C GLU A 147 0.73 -13.47 -11.24
N VAL A 148 -0.03 -12.49 -10.73
CA VAL A 148 -0.03 -12.12 -9.31
C VAL A 148 -0.54 -13.28 -8.44
N LYS A 149 -1.53 -14.03 -8.91
CA LYS A 149 -2.01 -15.25 -8.28
C LYS A 149 -0.91 -16.30 -8.19
N ALA A 150 -0.14 -16.50 -9.26
CA ALA A 150 0.98 -17.44 -9.26
C ALA A 150 2.04 -17.09 -8.20
N ASP A 151 2.35 -15.81 -8.02
CA ASP A 151 3.23 -15.37 -6.93
C ASP A 151 2.65 -15.63 -5.54
N TYR A 152 1.35 -15.36 -5.35
CA TYR A 152 0.65 -15.63 -4.10
C TYR A 152 0.72 -17.12 -3.77
N ASP A 153 0.40 -17.98 -4.73
CA ASP A 153 0.39 -19.43 -4.58
C ASP A 153 1.80 -19.97 -4.30
N PHE A 154 2.83 -19.42 -4.96
CA PHE A 154 4.23 -19.72 -4.65
C PHE A 154 4.59 -19.37 -3.20
N ILE A 155 4.26 -18.17 -2.75
CA ILE A 155 4.52 -17.71 -1.36
C ILE A 155 3.75 -18.57 -0.36
N ARG A 156 2.48 -18.90 -0.65
CA ARG A 156 1.63 -19.78 0.15
C ARG A 156 2.23 -21.17 0.28
N ALA A 157 2.59 -21.80 -0.84
CA ALA A 157 3.18 -23.14 -0.87
C ALA A 157 4.51 -23.17 -0.09
N LYS A 158 5.34 -22.14 -0.26
CA LYS A 158 6.59 -21.99 0.49
C LYS A 158 6.35 -21.88 1.99
N LEU A 159 5.38 -21.08 2.44
CA LEU A 159 5.00 -21.00 3.85
C LEU A 159 4.52 -22.36 4.38
N ILE A 160 3.67 -23.07 3.64
CA ILE A 160 3.13 -24.37 4.06
C ILE A 160 4.25 -25.39 4.21
N LYS A 161 5.14 -25.49 3.20
CA LYS A 161 6.17 -26.52 3.14
C LYS A 161 7.38 -26.23 4.02
N LYS A 162 7.79 -24.96 4.13
CA LYS A 162 9.08 -24.56 4.73
C LYS A 162 8.94 -23.65 5.95
N GLY A 163 7.73 -23.18 6.25
CA GLY A 163 7.46 -22.31 7.39
C GLY A 163 7.66 -20.82 7.11
N PHE A 164 7.05 -20.00 7.96
CA PHE A 164 6.95 -18.54 7.82
C PHE A 164 8.32 -17.82 7.79
N SER A 165 9.30 -18.31 8.54
CA SER A 165 10.65 -17.73 8.62
C SER A 165 11.37 -17.72 7.27
N THR A 166 11.04 -18.66 6.38
CA THR A 166 11.69 -18.84 5.08
C THR A 166 11.20 -17.91 3.99
N LEU A 167 10.08 -17.22 4.20
CA LEU A 167 9.59 -16.20 3.26
C LEU A 167 10.63 -15.10 3.11
N THR A 168 10.77 -14.49 1.93
CA THR A 168 11.75 -13.42 1.70
C THR A 168 11.24 -12.40 0.69
N GLY A 169 11.88 -11.22 0.65
CA GLY A 169 11.64 -10.23 -0.38
C GLY A 169 12.07 -10.66 -1.79
N LYS A 170 12.72 -11.82 -1.95
CA LYS A 170 13.03 -12.39 -3.26
C LYS A 170 11.86 -13.19 -3.84
N ASP A 171 10.86 -13.52 -3.04
CA ASP A 171 9.72 -14.33 -3.48
C ASP A 171 8.81 -13.53 -4.42
N GLY A 172 8.33 -14.19 -5.48
CA GLY A 172 7.40 -13.67 -6.49
C GLY A 172 7.97 -12.61 -7.45
N LYS A 173 7.33 -12.45 -8.61
CA LYS A 173 7.68 -11.54 -9.72
C LYS A 173 7.01 -10.17 -9.62
N TRP A 174 5.75 -10.12 -9.22
CA TRP A 174 4.89 -8.94 -9.10
C TRP A 174 4.58 -8.59 -7.65
N ILE A 175 4.32 -9.59 -6.80
CA ILE A 175 4.17 -9.41 -5.36
C ILE A 175 5.26 -10.18 -4.59
N GLN A 176 5.58 -9.71 -3.39
CA GLN A 176 6.66 -10.26 -2.57
C GLN A 176 6.34 -10.24 -1.07
N ALA A 177 6.98 -11.14 -0.31
CA ALA A 177 6.84 -11.25 1.15
C ALA A 177 7.97 -10.52 1.90
N ARG A 178 7.79 -9.22 2.21
CA ARG A 178 8.81 -8.44 2.94
C ARG A 178 8.50 -8.26 4.41
N THR A 179 9.55 -8.09 5.19
CA THR A 179 9.44 -7.66 6.58
C THR A 179 8.72 -6.32 6.68
N LYS A 180 7.76 -6.23 7.60
CA LYS A 180 7.05 -5.00 7.96
C LYS A 180 7.20 -4.75 9.47
N GLY A 181 7.26 -3.49 9.88
CA GLY A 181 7.57 -3.10 11.26
C GLY A 181 9.07 -2.92 11.52
N THR A 182 9.39 -2.49 12.74
CA THR A 182 10.76 -2.09 13.15
C THR A 182 11.71 -3.27 13.38
N GLY A 183 11.20 -4.47 13.68
CA GLY A 183 12.04 -5.60 14.10
C GLY A 183 12.93 -5.26 15.31
N GLY A 184 13.92 -6.11 15.59
CA GLY A 184 14.91 -5.86 16.65
C GLY A 184 14.38 -6.04 18.07
N ILE A 185 15.13 -5.53 19.05
CA ILE A 185 14.77 -5.60 20.47
C ILE A 185 13.83 -4.44 20.83
N ASN A 186 12.80 -4.71 21.64
CA ASN A 186 11.97 -3.69 22.23
C ASN A 186 12.74 -3.01 23.37
N PRO A 187 13.08 -1.71 23.28
CA PRO A 187 13.87 -1.04 24.32
C PRO A 187 13.14 -0.92 25.66
N ARG A 188 11.80 -1.10 25.67
CA ARG A 188 11.01 -1.08 26.91
C ARG A 188 10.95 -2.43 27.62
N THR A 189 11.02 -3.54 26.88
CA THR A 189 10.84 -4.89 27.46
C THR A 189 12.10 -5.74 27.38
N GLY A 190 13.12 -5.34 26.62
CA GLY A 190 14.32 -6.15 26.37
C GLY A 190 14.09 -7.34 25.42
N GLU A 191 12.85 -7.61 25.01
CA GLU A 191 12.50 -8.78 24.21
C GLU A 191 12.62 -8.52 22.70
N ARG A 192 12.90 -9.58 21.95
CA ARG A 192 12.92 -9.52 20.48
C ARG A 192 11.50 -9.35 19.94
N ARG A 193 11.27 -8.28 19.19
CA ARG A 193 10.01 -8.03 18.49
C ARG A 193 9.75 -9.13 17.46
N PRO A 194 8.51 -9.64 17.36
CA PRO A 194 8.16 -10.61 16.34
C PRO A 194 8.49 -10.11 14.93
N ILE A 195 9.10 -10.97 14.11
CA ILE A 195 9.28 -10.67 12.70
C ILE A 195 7.92 -10.80 12.03
N THR A 196 7.39 -9.70 11.53
CA THR A 196 6.15 -9.70 10.76
C THR A 196 6.44 -9.50 9.28
N ARG A 197 5.58 -10.05 8.41
CA ARG A 197 5.70 -9.91 6.96
C ARG A 197 4.41 -9.37 6.38
N ALA A 198 4.53 -8.70 5.24
CA ALA A 198 3.40 -8.24 4.44
C ALA A 198 3.64 -8.56 2.97
N PHE A 199 2.55 -8.71 2.23
CA PHE A 199 2.57 -8.67 0.77
C PHE A 199 2.85 -7.23 0.33
N TYR A 200 3.85 -7.08 -0.53
CA TYR A 200 4.14 -5.82 -1.20
C TYR A 200 4.05 -6.03 -2.72
N ALA A 201 3.40 -5.12 -3.42
CA ALA A 201 3.54 -4.98 -4.86
C ALA A 201 4.94 -4.43 -5.17
N ARG A 202 5.66 -5.11 -6.07
CA ARG A 202 6.94 -4.66 -6.60
C ARG A 202 6.76 -3.42 -7.45
N LYS A 203 7.85 -2.69 -7.71
CA LYS A 203 7.82 -1.42 -8.44
C LYS A 203 7.26 -1.60 -9.84
N GLU A 204 7.59 -2.71 -10.48
CA GLU A 204 7.13 -3.10 -11.80
C GLU A 204 5.60 -3.28 -11.80
N PHE A 205 5.05 -3.93 -10.77
CA PHE A 205 3.59 -4.06 -10.62
C PHE A 205 2.93 -2.71 -10.34
N VAL A 206 3.52 -1.89 -9.47
CA VAL A 206 3.01 -0.53 -9.21
C VAL A 206 3.02 0.33 -10.47
N LYS A 207 4.06 0.21 -11.31
CA LYS A 207 4.14 0.89 -12.61
C LYS A 207 2.98 0.43 -13.51
N LYS A 208 2.69 -0.87 -13.59
CA LYS A 208 1.54 -1.40 -14.33
C LYS A 208 0.20 -0.89 -13.80
N ILE A 209 0.00 -0.88 -12.48
CA ILE A 209 -1.20 -0.28 -11.86
C ILE A 209 -1.33 1.19 -12.28
N PHE A 210 -0.25 1.96 -12.23
CA PHE A 210 -0.25 3.38 -12.58
C PHE A 210 -0.58 3.64 -14.07
N GLU A 211 -0.07 2.79 -14.97
CA GLU A 211 -0.34 2.80 -16.41
C GLU A 211 -1.80 2.44 -16.73
N LEU A 212 -2.36 1.45 -16.03
CA LEU A 212 -3.73 0.97 -16.26
C LEU A 212 -4.79 1.85 -15.59
N ALA A 213 -4.46 2.53 -14.48
CA ALA A 213 -5.41 3.32 -13.72
C ALA A 213 -5.86 4.58 -14.48
N LYS A 214 -7.18 4.73 -14.57
CA LYS A 214 -7.89 5.83 -15.26
C LYS A 214 -8.27 6.95 -14.29
#